data_AF-A0A413FLH3-F1
#
_entry.id   AF-A0A413FLH3-F1
#
_cell.length_a   1.000
_cell.length_b   1.000
_cell.length_c   1.000
_cell.angle_alpha   90.00
_cell.angle_beta   90.00
_cell.angle_gamma   90.00
#
_symmetry.space_group_name_H-M   'P 1'
#
loop_
_entity.id
_entity.type
_entity.pdbx_description
1 polymer ?
#
loop_
_entity_poly.entity_id
_entity_poly.type
_entity_poly.pdbx_seq_one_letter_code
_entity_poly.pdbx_strand_id
1 'polypeptide(L)'
;MMGHRTIKGSRGFTLAELLIVVAIVAVLVAISVPIFTSRMDRTKATVCEANRKIVLRQILLEQMEDDSFTRDDAEAILEKSDARCPAGGTFSVEWEESFAKVNCDRHGASIGGGEDTDIKVSQTFTEDYRQFTVEFLKKNPTKSNNQIREAFLEKYNGKWPTLTVRGESYSIQPYYQGKDKSRPVEECVWLFARPDASAAAGWSVPYVYNIVDNKWYEATKWDGTPGGAANITYSDVNALDEAVRTATHSNGNLQWIEVTDYKESK
;
A
#
# COMPACT_ATOMS: atom_id res chain seq x y z
N MET A 1 18.56 -1.73 77.42
CA MET A 1 17.63 -2.64 76.72
C MET A 1 17.73 -2.35 75.23
N MET A 2 18.36 -3.23 74.45
CA MET A 2 18.43 -3.12 72.98
C MET A 2 17.41 -4.09 72.38
N GLY A 3 16.34 -3.56 71.80
CA GLY A 3 15.34 -4.35 71.09
C GLY A 3 15.84 -4.72 69.69
N HIS A 4 16.09 -6.01 69.47
CA HIS A 4 16.41 -6.55 68.15
C HIS A 4 15.11 -6.68 67.35
N ARG A 5 14.91 -5.83 66.34
CA ARG A 5 13.83 -5.98 65.35
C ARG A 5 14.27 -6.99 64.30
N THR A 6 13.69 -8.18 64.32
CA THR A 6 13.87 -9.21 63.29
C THR A 6 13.24 -8.77 61.97
N ILE A 7 14.05 -8.71 60.90
CA ILE A 7 13.59 -8.47 59.53
C ILE A 7 12.80 -9.69 59.07
N LYS A 8 11.51 -9.51 58.75
CA LYS A 8 10.63 -10.57 58.19
C LYS A 8 11.24 -11.06 56.86
N GLY A 9 11.44 -12.38 56.75
CA GLY A 9 11.99 -13.02 55.56
C GLY A 9 11.17 -12.73 54.29
N SER A 10 11.87 -12.33 53.24
CA SER A 10 11.35 -12.19 51.88
C SER A 10 10.94 -13.57 51.34
N ARG A 11 9.67 -13.73 50.96
CA ARG A 11 9.21 -14.89 50.20
C ARG A 11 9.80 -14.79 48.79
N GLY A 12 10.67 -15.72 48.42
CA GLY A 12 11.20 -15.84 47.06
C GLY A 12 10.16 -16.40 46.09
N PHE A 13 10.32 -16.09 44.80
CA PHE A 13 9.50 -16.66 43.72
C PHE A 13 9.61 -18.19 43.69
N THR A 14 8.48 -18.89 43.55
CA THR A 14 8.48 -20.33 43.32
C THR A 14 8.85 -20.64 41.86
N LEU A 15 9.43 -21.82 41.63
CA LEU A 15 9.80 -22.27 40.28
C LEU A 15 8.56 -22.36 39.37
N ALA A 16 7.41 -22.78 39.91
CA ALA A 16 6.16 -22.86 39.18
C ALA A 16 5.63 -21.47 38.75
N GLU A 17 5.72 -20.46 39.64
CA GLU A 17 5.32 -19.08 39.30
C GLU A 17 6.17 -18.52 38.16
N LEU A 18 7.48 -18.77 38.17
CA LEU A 18 8.36 -18.32 37.09
C LEU A 18 8.02 -19.02 35.76
N LEU A 19 7.73 -20.32 35.78
CA LEU A 19 7.40 -21.08 34.57
C LEU A 19 6.11 -20.59 33.89
N ILE A 20 5.07 -20.26 34.66
CA ILE A 20 3.81 -19.75 34.10
C ILE A 20 4.04 -18.39 33.44
N VAL A 21 4.85 -17.51 34.07
CA VAL A 21 5.17 -16.20 33.49
C VAL A 21 5.90 -16.34 32.16
N VAL A 22 6.92 -17.19 32.08
CA VAL A 22 7.65 -17.43 30.83
C VAL A 22 6.73 -18.01 29.75
N ALA A 23 5.83 -18.93 30.11
CA ALA A 23 4.87 -19.49 29.16
C ALA A 23 3.94 -18.42 28.57
N ILE A 24 3.42 -17.51 29.39
CA ILE A 24 2.57 -16.40 28.92
C ILE A 24 3.36 -15.45 28.02
N VAL A 25 4.59 -15.08 28.41
CA VAL A 25 5.45 -14.20 27.59
C VAL A 25 5.77 -14.84 26.24
N ALA A 26 6.03 -16.15 26.20
CA ALA A 26 6.30 -16.86 24.95
C ALA A 26 5.12 -16.79 23.97
N VAL A 27 3.88 -16.98 24.44
CA VAL A 27 2.67 -16.85 23.61
C VAL A 27 2.50 -15.42 23.08
N LEU A 28 2.71 -14.41 23.93
CA LEU A 28 2.60 -13.00 23.51
C LEU A 28 3.65 -12.63 22.46
N VAL A 29 4.90 -13.07 22.64
CA VAL A 29 6.00 -12.84 21.69
C VAL A 29 5.72 -13.52 20.36
N ALA A 30 5.20 -14.76 20.37
CA ALA A 30 4.90 -15.52 19.16
C ALA A 30 3.90 -14.79 18.23
N ILE A 31 2.91 -14.08 18.80
CA ILE A 31 1.95 -13.28 18.02
C ILE A 31 2.52 -11.89 17.69
N SER A 32 3.23 -11.27 18.63
CA SER A 32 3.67 -9.88 18.49
C SER A 32 4.80 -9.71 17.48
N VAL A 33 5.76 -10.64 17.43
CA VAL A 33 6.91 -10.57 16.52
C VAL A 33 6.49 -10.51 15.04
N PRO A 34 5.68 -11.44 14.49
CA PRO A 34 5.31 -11.39 13.06
C PRO A 34 4.55 -10.11 12.69
N ILE A 35 3.62 -9.65 13.54
CA ILE A 35 2.88 -8.40 13.31
C ILE A 35 3.81 -7.18 13.33
N PHE A 36 4.74 -7.14 14.27
CA PHE A 36 5.70 -6.05 14.38
C PHE A 36 6.66 -6.03 13.19
N THR A 37 7.17 -7.21 12.77
CA THR A 37 8.09 -7.32 11.63
C THR A 37 7.44 -6.87 10.32
N SER A 38 6.19 -7.27 10.04
CA SER A 38 5.51 -6.87 8.81
C SER A 38 5.24 -5.36 8.74
N ARG A 39 4.86 -4.74 9.87
CA ARG A 39 4.71 -3.28 9.97
C ARG A 39 6.05 -2.56 9.82
N MET A 40 7.10 -3.10 10.44
CA MET A 40 8.45 -2.55 10.36
C MET A 40 8.98 -2.57 8.92
N ASP A 41 8.76 -3.65 8.18
CA ASP A 41 9.22 -3.76 6.79
C ASP A 41 8.49 -2.78 5.87
N ARG A 42 7.19 -2.54 6.09
CA ARG A 42 6.46 -1.47 5.42
C ARG A 42 7.03 -0.09 5.74
N THR A 43 7.30 0.21 7.00
CA THR A 43 7.93 1.47 7.41
C THR A 43 9.30 1.67 6.74
N LYS A 44 10.14 0.62 6.69
CA LYS A 44 11.44 0.68 6.01
C LYS A 44 11.29 0.99 4.52
N ALA A 45 10.28 0.42 3.85
CA ALA A 45 10.01 0.70 2.44
C ALA A 45 9.58 2.16 2.23
N THR A 46 8.68 2.69 3.06
CA THR A 46 8.23 4.10 3.00
C THR A 46 9.37 5.08 3.24
N VAL A 47 10.20 4.85 4.28
CA VAL A 47 11.36 5.71 4.55
C VAL A 47 12.40 5.61 3.43
N CYS A 48 12.61 4.41 2.88
CA CYS A 48 13.49 4.23 1.73
C CYS A 48 13.02 5.05 0.52
N GLU A 49 11.72 5.08 0.23
CA GLU A 49 11.15 5.89 -0.84
C GLU A 49 11.36 7.40 -0.60
N ALA A 50 11.11 7.87 0.62
CA ALA A 50 11.33 9.27 1.00
C ALA A 50 12.81 9.68 0.81
N ASN A 51 13.75 8.84 1.27
CA ASN A 51 15.18 9.09 1.12
C ASN A 51 15.60 9.19 -0.35
N ARG A 52 15.12 8.27 -1.20
CA ARG A 52 15.40 8.32 -2.64
C ARG A 52 14.81 9.58 -3.30
N LYS A 53 13.58 9.99 -2.93
CA LYS A 53 12.97 11.23 -3.43
C LYS A 53 13.74 12.49 -3.03
N ILE A 54 14.34 12.52 -1.84
CA ILE A 54 15.19 13.64 -1.41
C ILE A 54 16.39 13.77 -2.35
N VAL A 55 17.09 12.67 -2.63
CA VAL A 55 18.22 12.65 -3.58
C VAL A 55 17.78 13.07 -4.97
N LEU A 56 16.69 12.49 -5.47
CA LEU A 56 16.19 12.81 -6.82
C LEU A 56 15.80 14.28 -6.96
N ARG A 57 15.15 14.87 -5.95
CA ARG A 57 14.83 16.31 -5.96
C ARG A 57 16.09 17.16 -6.01
N GLN A 58 17.14 16.75 -5.31
CA GLN A 58 18.41 17.46 -5.36
C GLN A 58 19.04 17.38 -6.76
N ILE A 59 19.07 16.19 -7.36
CA ILE A 59 19.54 15.98 -8.74
C ILE A 59 18.79 16.90 -9.71
N LEU A 60 17.45 16.93 -9.62
CA LEU A 60 16.65 17.77 -10.51
C LEU A 60 16.87 19.28 -10.30
N LEU A 61 17.04 19.72 -9.05
CA LEU A 61 17.32 21.13 -8.77
C LEU A 61 18.66 21.55 -9.38
N GLU A 62 19.69 20.72 -9.23
CA GLU A 62 21.02 21.00 -9.81
C GLU A 62 20.98 20.93 -11.34
N GLN A 63 20.25 19.98 -11.93
CA GLN A 63 20.02 19.92 -13.38
C GLN A 63 19.30 21.17 -13.92
N MET A 64 18.39 21.76 -13.15
CA MET A 64 17.70 23.00 -13.55
C MET A 64 18.59 24.25 -13.44
N GLU A 65 19.62 24.22 -12.60
CA GLU A 65 20.57 25.32 -12.44
C GLU A 65 21.73 25.25 -13.45
N ASP A 66 22.11 24.05 -13.88
CA ASP A 66 23.23 23.80 -14.79
C ASP A 66 22.81 23.00 -16.03
N ASP A 67 22.73 23.68 -17.17
CA ASP A 67 22.41 23.06 -18.47
C ASP A 67 23.47 22.03 -18.93
N SER A 68 24.66 22.01 -18.31
CA SER A 68 25.72 21.03 -18.59
C SER A 68 25.73 19.85 -17.62
N PHE A 69 24.73 19.75 -16.73
CA PHE A 69 24.62 18.69 -15.74
C PHE A 69 24.62 17.29 -16.38
N THR A 70 25.49 16.43 -15.86
CA THR A 70 25.72 15.09 -16.41
C THR A 70 25.30 13.98 -15.46
N ARG A 71 25.34 12.75 -15.97
CA ARG A 71 25.18 11.55 -15.16
C ARG A 71 26.18 11.48 -14.00
N ASP A 72 27.43 11.87 -14.22
CA ASP A 72 28.48 11.79 -13.21
C ASP A 72 28.19 12.75 -12.04
N ASP A 73 27.57 13.90 -12.33
CA ASP A 73 27.12 14.85 -11.31
C ASP A 73 25.98 14.28 -10.47
N ALA A 74 25.02 13.60 -11.11
CA ALA A 74 23.93 12.92 -10.42
C ALA A 74 24.44 11.80 -9.49
N GLU A 75 25.42 11.02 -9.93
CA GLU A 75 26.07 9.99 -9.12
C GLU A 75 26.85 10.61 -7.95
N ALA A 76 27.54 11.73 -8.16
CA ALA A 76 28.25 12.45 -7.10
C ALA A 76 27.30 13.01 -6.02
N ILE A 77 26.10 13.46 -6.38
CA ILE A 77 25.06 13.87 -5.42
C ILE A 77 24.64 12.68 -4.56
N LEU A 78 24.41 11.52 -5.17
CA LEU A 78 24.02 10.32 -4.43
C LEU A 78 25.13 9.87 -3.46
N GLU A 79 26.40 9.92 -3.87
CA GLU A 79 27.53 9.57 -3.00
C GLU A 79 27.66 10.52 -1.79
N LYS A 80 27.47 11.82 -2.01
CA LYS A 80 27.52 12.84 -0.95
C LYS A 80 26.30 12.85 -0.05
N SER A 81 25.20 12.22 -0.47
CA SER A 81 23.96 12.17 0.30
C SER A 81 24.05 11.22 1.50
N ASP A 82 23.50 11.66 2.64
CA ASP A 82 23.25 10.82 3.81
C ASP A 82 22.06 9.86 3.63
N ALA A 83 21.40 9.88 2.47
CA ALA A 83 20.27 9.01 2.17
C ALA A 83 20.71 7.54 2.13
N ARG A 84 20.06 6.71 2.95
CA ARG A 84 20.31 5.26 3.05
C ARG A 84 19.02 4.47 3.09
N CYS A 85 19.05 3.22 2.64
CA CYS A 85 17.93 2.30 2.78
C CYS A 85 17.90 1.70 4.21
N PRO A 86 16.80 1.86 4.98
CA PRO A 86 16.69 1.27 6.31
C PRO A 86 16.63 -0.26 6.33
N ALA A 87 16.38 -0.89 5.17
CA ALA A 87 16.47 -2.34 5.02
C ALA A 87 17.86 -2.83 4.60
N GLY A 88 18.82 -1.93 4.40
CA GLY A 88 20.19 -2.26 3.96
C GLY A 88 20.34 -2.42 2.45
N GLY A 89 19.44 -1.84 1.65
CA GLY A 89 19.58 -1.76 0.20
C GLY A 89 20.53 -0.65 -0.26
N THR A 90 21.07 -0.81 -1.47
CA THR A 90 21.99 0.12 -2.13
C THR A 90 21.24 0.99 -3.11
N PHE A 91 21.56 2.29 -3.14
CA PHE A 91 20.98 3.22 -4.10
C PHE A 91 21.84 3.31 -5.37
N SER A 92 21.21 3.53 -6.51
CA SER A 92 21.86 3.79 -7.80
C SER A 92 21.11 4.86 -8.56
N VAL A 93 21.78 5.57 -9.47
CA VAL A 93 21.13 6.53 -10.36
C VAL A 93 20.99 5.91 -11.73
N GLU A 94 19.81 6.05 -12.31
CA GLU A 94 19.53 5.76 -13.72
C GLU A 94 19.27 7.09 -14.42
N TRP A 95 20.01 7.32 -15.50
CA TRP A 95 20.07 8.61 -16.18
C TRP A 95 19.74 8.43 -17.66
N GLU A 96 18.72 9.17 -18.12
CA GLU A 96 18.40 9.38 -19.53
C GLU A 96 18.28 10.89 -19.80
N GLU A 97 18.39 11.31 -21.07
CA GLU A 97 18.31 12.73 -21.45
C GLU A 97 17.00 13.40 -21.03
N SER A 98 15.93 12.63 -20.85
CA SER A 98 14.59 13.11 -20.49
C SER A 98 14.22 12.90 -19.02
N PHE A 99 14.93 12.06 -18.26
CA PHE A 99 14.63 11.82 -16.85
C PHE A 99 15.82 11.27 -16.06
N ALA A 100 15.79 11.53 -14.75
CA ALA A 100 16.65 10.89 -13.76
C ALA A 100 15.81 10.06 -12.79
N LYS A 101 16.30 8.88 -12.40
CA LYS A 101 15.68 8.01 -11.38
C LYS A 101 16.72 7.59 -10.36
N VAL A 102 16.33 7.56 -9.09
CA VAL A 102 17.15 6.97 -8.02
C VAL A 102 16.57 5.61 -7.66
N ASN A 103 17.29 4.54 -7.92
CA ASN A 103 16.90 3.16 -7.71
C ASN A 103 17.37 2.62 -6.36
N CYS A 104 16.68 1.62 -5.82
CA CYS A 104 17.11 0.80 -4.69
C CYS A 104 16.93 -0.67 -5.02
N ASP A 105 18.00 -1.46 -4.85
CA ASP A 105 18.02 -2.91 -5.09
C ASP A 105 16.99 -3.70 -4.25
N ARG A 106 16.56 -3.17 -3.10
CA ARG A 106 15.58 -3.78 -2.19
C ARG A 106 14.13 -3.32 -2.40
N HIS A 107 13.91 -2.10 -2.89
CA HIS A 107 12.58 -1.46 -2.88
C HIS A 107 12.19 -0.72 -4.18
N GLY A 108 13.02 -0.81 -5.23
CA GLY A 108 12.78 -0.21 -6.55
C GLY A 108 13.12 1.29 -6.64
N ALA A 109 12.66 1.93 -7.72
CA ALA A 109 12.91 3.34 -8.04
C ALA A 109 12.20 4.34 -7.12
N SER A 110 12.77 5.54 -6.94
CA SER A 110 12.02 6.75 -6.62
C SER A 110 11.72 7.51 -7.88
N ILE A 111 10.48 7.97 -7.96
CA ILE A 111 10.00 8.83 -9.02
C ILE A 111 9.77 10.21 -8.42
N GLY A 112 10.37 11.21 -9.05
CA GLY A 112 10.28 12.61 -8.74
C GLY A 112 10.66 13.36 -10.01
N GLY A 113 9.75 14.23 -10.47
CA GLY A 113 9.92 15.18 -11.57
C GLY A 113 9.83 14.60 -12.98
N GLY A 114 8.63 14.67 -13.59
CA GLY A 114 8.44 14.45 -15.03
C GLY A 114 8.21 12.99 -15.44
N GLU A 115 7.05 12.74 -16.05
CA GLU A 115 6.60 11.49 -16.68
C GLU A 115 6.75 10.17 -15.90
N ASP A 116 5.65 9.89 -15.19
CA ASP A 116 5.08 8.59 -14.81
C ASP A 116 5.42 7.46 -15.82
N THR A 117 6.55 6.78 -15.65
CA THR A 117 6.97 5.65 -16.53
C THR A 117 7.15 4.32 -15.81
N ASP A 118 6.93 4.25 -14.50
CA ASP A 118 6.72 2.99 -13.78
C ASP A 118 5.80 3.20 -12.58
N ILE A 119 4.52 3.18 -12.89
CA ILE A 119 3.53 3.91 -12.10
C ILE A 119 3.05 3.04 -10.94
N LYS A 120 3.38 3.46 -9.72
CA LYS A 120 2.75 3.02 -8.46
C LYS A 120 1.53 3.91 -8.14
N VAL A 121 0.74 4.32 -9.12
CA VAL A 121 -0.44 5.18 -8.90
C VAL A 121 -1.39 4.45 -7.99
N SER A 122 -1.69 3.18 -8.26
CA SER A 122 -2.59 2.41 -7.42
C SER A 122 -2.08 2.25 -5.99
N GLN A 123 -0.77 2.06 -5.78
CA GLN A 123 -0.20 1.94 -4.43
C GLN A 123 -0.30 3.25 -3.65
N THR A 124 0.15 4.36 -4.26
CA THR A 124 0.16 5.69 -3.63
C THR A 124 -1.26 6.18 -3.37
N PHE A 125 -2.16 6.03 -4.35
CA PHE A 125 -3.57 6.40 -4.25
C PHE A 125 -4.32 5.58 -3.19
N THR A 126 -3.99 4.29 -3.04
CA THR A 126 -4.56 3.44 -1.99
C THR A 126 -4.19 3.95 -0.60
N GLU A 127 -2.92 4.28 -0.36
CA GLU A 127 -2.46 4.79 0.94
C GLU A 127 -3.11 6.12 1.28
N ASP A 128 -3.11 7.04 0.32
CA ASP A 128 -3.76 8.35 0.46
C ASP A 128 -5.24 8.22 0.85
N TYR A 129 -5.96 7.33 0.17
CA TYR A 129 -7.37 7.10 0.47
C TYR A 129 -7.60 6.40 1.81
N ARG A 130 -6.74 5.45 2.21
CA ARG A 130 -6.80 4.79 3.52
C ARG A 130 -6.67 5.82 4.64
N GLN A 131 -5.62 6.64 4.58
CA GLN A 131 -5.37 7.66 5.58
C GLN A 131 -6.55 8.64 5.66
N PHE A 132 -7.02 9.12 4.50
CA PHE A 132 -8.19 9.99 4.45
C PHE A 132 -9.42 9.33 5.08
N THR A 133 -9.72 8.09 4.74
CA THR A 133 -10.92 7.39 5.20
C THR A 133 -10.91 7.22 6.72
N VAL A 134 -9.75 6.86 7.30
CA VAL A 134 -9.57 6.76 8.76
C VAL A 134 -9.85 8.09 9.45
N GLU A 135 -9.26 9.19 8.96
CA GLU A 135 -9.46 10.52 9.53
C GLU A 135 -10.90 11.03 9.34
N PHE A 136 -11.47 10.79 8.16
CA PHE A 136 -12.80 11.22 7.80
C PHE A 136 -13.87 10.53 8.64
N LEU A 137 -13.74 9.22 8.84
CA LEU A 137 -14.69 8.43 9.65
C LEU A 137 -14.59 8.74 11.15
N LYS A 138 -13.44 9.16 11.67
CA LYS A 138 -13.33 9.67 13.06
C LYS A 138 -14.25 10.86 13.29
N LYS A 139 -14.41 11.73 12.29
CA LYS A 139 -15.28 12.91 12.34
C LYS A 139 -16.71 12.61 11.87
N ASN A 140 -16.87 11.63 10.98
CA ASN A 140 -18.11 11.33 10.29
C ASN A 140 -18.42 9.81 10.28
N PRO A 141 -18.72 9.19 11.44
CA PRO A 141 -18.71 7.73 11.60
C PRO A 141 -19.79 6.99 10.79
N THR A 142 -20.87 7.67 10.41
CA THR A 142 -22.04 7.08 9.73
C THR A 142 -22.00 7.22 8.22
N LYS A 143 -20.97 7.87 7.65
CA LYS A 143 -20.91 8.13 6.19
C LYS A 143 -20.72 6.85 5.40
N SER A 144 -21.43 6.80 4.27
CA SER A 144 -21.37 5.68 3.33
C SER A 144 -20.12 5.74 2.45
N ASN A 145 -19.78 4.63 1.81
CA ASN A 145 -18.72 4.56 0.81
C ASN A 145 -18.81 5.70 -0.23
N ASN A 146 -20.00 5.94 -0.78
CA ASN A 146 -20.21 6.98 -1.80
C ASN A 146 -19.87 8.37 -1.26
N GLN A 147 -20.31 8.69 -0.04
CA GLN A 147 -20.05 9.99 0.58
C GLN A 147 -18.56 10.21 0.90
N ILE A 148 -17.84 9.15 1.28
CA ILE A 148 -16.41 9.22 1.54
C ILE A 148 -15.65 9.43 0.22
N ARG A 149 -16.05 8.70 -0.83
CA ARG A 149 -15.49 8.86 -2.18
C ARG A 149 -15.70 10.26 -2.73
N GLU A 150 -16.91 10.82 -2.59
CA GLU A 150 -17.23 12.20 -2.98
C GLU A 150 -16.35 13.20 -2.24
N ALA A 151 -16.28 13.10 -0.90
CA ALA A 151 -15.44 13.99 -0.09
C ALA A 151 -13.95 13.87 -0.41
N PHE A 152 -13.48 12.67 -0.75
CA PHE A 152 -12.10 12.47 -1.18
C PHE A 152 -11.85 13.07 -2.57
N LEU A 153 -12.79 12.93 -3.51
CA LEU A 153 -12.69 13.48 -4.85
C LEU A 153 -12.58 15.02 -4.85
N GLU A 154 -13.31 15.69 -3.96
CA GLU A 154 -13.20 17.14 -3.74
C GLU A 154 -11.77 17.55 -3.31
N LYS A 155 -11.11 16.71 -2.49
CA LYS A 155 -9.71 16.91 -2.09
C LYS A 155 -8.72 16.65 -3.24
N TYR A 156 -9.09 15.84 -4.23
CA TYR A 156 -8.25 15.40 -5.37
C TYR A 156 -8.57 16.13 -6.68
N ASN A 157 -8.90 17.42 -6.62
CA ASN A 157 -9.17 18.26 -7.81
C ASN A 157 -10.25 17.71 -8.76
N GLY A 158 -11.14 16.84 -8.27
CA GLY A 158 -12.28 16.35 -9.04
C GLY A 158 -11.97 15.28 -10.08
N LYS A 159 -10.75 14.70 -10.12
CA LYS A 159 -10.39 13.67 -11.11
C LYS A 159 -9.84 12.41 -10.47
N TRP A 160 -10.26 11.27 -11.03
CA TRP A 160 -9.73 9.97 -10.70
C TRP A 160 -8.52 9.64 -11.57
N PRO A 161 -7.51 8.94 -11.04
CA PRO A 161 -6.43 8.39 -11.87
C PRO A 161 -6.98 7.42 -12.91
N THR A 162 -6.22 7.16 -13.96
CA THR A 162 -6.62 6.29 -15.07
C THR A 162 -5.81 5.00 -15.09
N LEU A 163 -6.47 3.89 -15.41
CA LEU A 163 -5.90 2.59 -15.75
C LEU A 163 -6.17 2.36 -17.25
N THR A 164 -5.13 2.09 -18.02
CA THR A 164 -5.23 1.72 -19.43
C THR A 164 -4.88 0.25 -19.60
N VAL A 165 -5.84 -0.53 -20.09
CA VAL A 165 -5.67 -1.96 -20.38
C VAL A 165 -6.04 -2.19 -21.85
N ARG A 166 -5.14 -2.78 -22.64
CA ARG A 166 -5.37 -3.07 -24.07
C ARG A 166 -5.87 -1.85 -24.89
N GLY A 167 -5.38 -0.66 -24.56
CA GLY A 167 -5.72 0.60 -25.24
C GLY A 167 -7.03 1.25 -24.79
N GLU A 168 -7.76 0.65 -23.86
CA GLU A 168 -8.97 1.23 -23.27
C GLU A 168 -8.69 1.86 -21.91
N SER A 169 -9.30 3.01 -21.65
CA SER A 169 -9.11 3.77 -20.41
C SER A 169 -10.25 3.56 -19.41
N TYR A 170 -9.87 3.38 -18.16
CA TYR A 170 -10.74 3.11 -17.02
C TYR A 170 -10.36 4.02 -15.87
N SER A 171 -11.34 4.53 -15.13
CA SER A 171 -11.07 5.39 -13.98
C SER A 171 -10.87 4.57 -12.72
N ILE A 172 -9.71 4.74 -12.08
CA ILE A 172 -9.30 4.12 -10.83
C ILE A 172 -10.02 4.82 -9.67
N GLN A 173 -10.87 4.09 -8.97
CA GLN A 173 -11.73 4.63 -7.93
C GLN A 173 -11.60 3.79 -6.65
N PRO A 174 -11.67 4.41 -5.46
CA PRO A 174 -11.48 3.68 -4.22
C PRO A 174 -12.80 3.15 -3.66
N TYR A 175 -12.77 2.01 -2.98
CA TYR A 175 -13.93 1.43 -2.30
C TYR A 175 -13.64 1.22 -0.82
N TYR A 176 -14.61 1.56 0.02
CA TYR A 176 -14.63 1.25 1.45
C TYR A 176 -15.80 0.33 1.80
N GLN A 177 -15.50 -0.83 2.39
CA GLN A 177 -16.49 -1.72 3.00
C GLN A 177 -16.85 -1.25 4.41
N GLY A 178 -17.97 -0.55 4.52
CA GLY A 178 -18.44 -0.01 5.80
C GLY A 178 -19.50 -0.82 6.52
N LYS A 179 -19.85 -2.05 6.08
CA LYS A 179 -20.93 -2.84 6.69
C LYS A 179 -20.63 -3.29 8.12
N ASP A 180 -19.42 -3.81 8.36
CA ASP A 180 -18.96 -4.22 9.68
C ASP A 180 -18.02 -3.15 10.27
N LYS A 181 -18.56 -2.36 11.21
CA LYS A 181 -17.83 -1.26 11.84
C LYS A 181 -16.81 -1.71 12.89
N SER A 182 -16.77 -3.00 13.23
CA SER A 182 -15.80 -3.54 14.18
C SER A 182 -14.42 -3.78 13.54
N ARG A 183 -14.36 -3.83 12.21
CA ARG A 183 -13.13 -4.08 11.46
C ARG A 183 -12.26 -2.84 11.32
N PRO A 184 -10.92 -2.99 11.28
CA PRO A 184 -10.02 -1.90 10.97
C PRO A 184 -10.35 -1.31 9.60
N VAL A 185 -10.48 0.01 9.51
CA VAL A 185 -10.82 0.71 8.26
C VAL A 185 -9.77 0.43 7.19
N GLU A 186 -8.51 0.31 7.59
CA GLU A 186 -7.38 -0.01 6.74
C GLU A 186 -7.49 -1.41 6.12
N GLU A 187 -8.25 -2.33 6.70
CA GLU A 187 -8.47 -3.67 6.14
C GLU A 187 -9.71 -3.72 5.23
N CYS A 188 -10.48 -2.64 5.16
CA CYS A 188 -11.75 -2.56 4.45
C CYS A 188 -11.69 -1.64 3.22
N VAL A 189 -10.50 -1.38 2.68
CA VAL A 189 -10.28 -0.42 1.59
C VAL A 189 -9.44 -1.03 0.46
N TRP A 190 -9.93 -0.91 -0.77
CA TRP A 190 -9.24 -1.34 -2.01
C TRP A 190 -9.64 -0.44 -3.20
N LEU A 191 -9.00 -0.64 -4.36
CA LEU A 191 -9.32 0.09 -5.58
C LEU A 191 -10.02 -0.80 -6.59
N PHE A 192 -10.75 -0.17 -7.50
CA PHE A 192 -11.30 -0.79 -8.70
C PHE A 192 -11.19 0.18 -9.87
N ALA A 193 -11.29 -0.32 -11.09
CA ALA A 193 -11.36 0.53 -12.28
C ALA A 193 -12.60 0.20 -13.13
N ARG A 194 -13.22 1.23 -13.69
CA ARG A 194 -14.39 1.11 -14.58
C ARG A 194 -14.46 2.29 -15.57
N PRO A 195 -15.17 2.16 -16.70
CA PRO A 195 -15.36 3.26 -17.64
C PRO A 195 -16.13 4.43 -17.00
N ASP A 196 -15.74 5.68 -17.29
CA ASP A 196 -16.35 6.89 -16.70
C ASP A 196 -17.86 7.02 -16.93
N ALA A 197 -18.37 6.49 -18.04
CA ALA A 197 -19.80 6.52 -18.38
C ALA A 197 -20.69 5.62 -17.50
N SER A 198 -20.12 4.85 -16.56
CA SER A 198 -20.82 3.81 -15.79
C SER A 198 -21.21 4.20 -14.36
N ALA A 199 -21.28 5.50 -14.05
CA ALA A 199 -21.48 6.05 -12.70
C ALA A 199 -22.66 5.43 -11.89
N ALA A 200 -23.62 4.77 -12.54
CA ALA A 200 -24.80 4.15 -11.91
C ALA A 200 -24.74 2.60 -11.70
N ALA A 201 -23.68 1.90 -12.11
CA ALA A 201 -23.72 0.44 -12.23
C ALA A 201 -23.11 -0.32 -11.03
N GLY A 202 -23.84 -0.42 -9.91
CA GLY A 202 -23.59 -1.40 -8.84
C GLY A 202 -22.15 -1.51 -8.30
N TRP A 203 -21.83 -2.67 -7.74
CA TRP A 203 -20.47 -3.02 -7.26
C TRP A 203 -19.87 -4.18 -8.04
N SER A 204 -20.40 -4.47 -9.23
CA SER A 204 -19.79 -5.39 -10.18
C SER A 204 -18.91 -4.59 -11.12
N VAL A 205 -17.62 -4.87 -11.11
CA VAL A 205 -16.61 -4.04 -11.79
C VAL A 205 -15.74 -4.91 -12.70
N PRO A 206 -15.19 -4.33 -13.78
CA PRO A 206 -14.31 -5.07 -14.68
C PRO A 206 -12.90 -5.28 -14.10
N TYR A 207 -12.39 -4.35 -13.29
CA TYR A 207 -11.05 -4.46 -12.71
C TYR A 207 -11.04 -4.19 -11.21
N VAL A 208 -10.24 -4.94 -10.48
CA VAL A 208 -9.99 -4.74 -9.05
C VAL A 208 -8.49 -4.78 -8.76
N TYR A 209 -8.05 -3.89 -7.87
CA TYR A 209 -6.65 -3.84 -7.44
C TYR A 209 -6.50 -4.60 -6.12
N ASN A 210 -5.69 -5.64 -6.15
CA ASN A 210 -5.33 -6.39 -4.96
C ASN A 210 -4.11 -5.76 -4.29
N ILE A 211 -4.32 -5.22 -3.10
CA ILE A 211 -3.28 -4.54 -2.33
C ILE A 211 -2.30 -5.52 -1.68
N VAL A 212 -2.65 -6.81 -1.58
CA VAL A 212 -1.83 -7.81 -0.89
C VAL A 212 -0.62 -8.17 -1.74
N ASP A 213 -0.82 -8.32 -3.05
CA ASP A 213 0.24 -8.58 -4.02
C ASP A 213 0.58 -7.39 -4.94
N ASN A 214 -0.16 -6.29 -4.81
CA ASN A 214 -0.01 -5.06 -5.60
C ASN A 214 -0.27 -5.25 -7.11
N LYS A 215 -1.29 -6.04 -7.45
CA LYS A 215 -1.63 -6.36 -8.84
C LYS A 215 -3.06 -6.02 -9.20
N TRP A 216 -3.29 -5.76 -10.48
CA TRP A 216 -4.62 -5.67 -11.05
C TRP A 216 -5.13 -7.03 -11.48
N TYR A 217 -6.41 -7.27 -11.22
CA TYR A 217 -7.15 -8.42 -11.69
C TYR A 217 -8.34 -7.95 -12.53
N GLU A 218 -8.59 -8.65 -13.63
CA GLU A 218 -9.72 -8.43 -14.53
C GLU A 218 -10.77 -9.51 -14.33
N ALA A 219 -12.04 -9.09 -14.28
CA ALA A 219 -13.17 -9.99 -14.21
C ALA A 219 -13.36 -10.73 -15.53
N THR A 220 -13.60 -12.03 -15.45
CA THR A 220 -13.86 -12.87 -16.62
C THR A 220 -15.37 -12.98 -16.89
N LYS A 221 -15.71 -13.28 -18.15
CA LYS A 221 -17.03 -13.77 -18.53
C LYS A 221 -17.22 -15.21 -18.02
N TRP A 222 -18.45 -15.70 -18.09
CA TRP A 222 -18.79 -17.09 -17.74
C TRP A 222 -17.84 -18.11 -18.38
N ASP A 223 -17.42 -17.91 -19.62
CA ASP A 223 -16.51 -18.80 -20.36
C ASP A 223 -15.02 -18.68 -19.96
N GLY A 224 -14.69 -17.86 -18.96
CA GLY A 224 -13.32 -17.62 -18.49
C GLY A 224 -12.53 -16.60 -19.31
N THR A 225 -13.13 -16.02 -20.36
CA THR A 225 -12.46 -15.01 -21.19
C THR A 225 -12.50 -13.61 -20.55
N PRO A 226 -11.55 -12.72 -20.86
CA PRO A 226 -11.56 -11.32 -20.38
C PRO A 226 -12.82 -10.52 -20.78
N GLY A 227 -13.06 -9.40 -20.09
CA GLY A 227 -14.16 -8.48 -20.37
C GLY A 227 -15.48 -8.82 -19.66
N GLY A 228 -15.41 -9.40 -18.47
CA GLY A 228 -16.55 -9.60 -17.58
C GLY A 228 -16.74 -8.47 -16.57
N ALA A 229 -17.61 -8.70 -15.58
CA ALA A 229 -17.75 -7.86 -14.41
C ALA A 229 -18.10 -8.72 -13.19
N ALA A 230 -17.41 -8.51 -12.08
CA ALA A 230 -17.58 -9.32 -10.87
C ALA A 230 -17.74 -8.43 -9.63
N ASN A 231 -18.52 -8.92 -8.66
CA ASN A 231 -18.86 -8.17 -7.47
C ASN A 231 -17.65 -8.02 -6.54
N ILE A 232 -17.37 -6.80 -6.08
CA ILE A 232 -16.22 -6.51 -5.20
C ILE A 232 -16.59 -6.25 -3.75
N THR A 233 -17.82 -6.52 -3.29
CA THR A 233 -18.22 -6.28 -1.90
C THR A 233 -17.76 -7.39 -0.96
N TYR A 234 -16.46 -7.47 -0.71
CA TYR A 234 -15.86 -8.40 0.24
C TYR A 234 -15.89 -7.85 1.68
N SER A 235 -15.60 -8.69 2.67
CA SER A 235 -15.57 -8.27 4.09
C SER A 235 -14.33 -7.44 4.44
N ASP A 236 -13.20 -7.77 3.83
CA ASP A 236 -11.88 -7.19 4.06
C ASP A 236 -10.95 -7.54 2.89
N VAL A 237 -9.71 -7.07 2.96
CA VAL A 237 -8.68 -7.26 1.96
C VAL A 237 -8.19 -8.70 1.83
N ASN A 238 -8.32 -9.53 2.87
CA ASN A 238 -7.96 -10.95 2.77
C ASN A 238 -9.06 -11.73 2.04
N ALA A 239 -10.33 -11.40 2.31
CA ALA A 239 -11.45 -11.97 1.55
C ALA A 239 -11.42 -11.56 0.07
N LEU A 240 -10.99 -10.32 -0.23
CA LEU A 240 -10.68 -9.89 -1.59
C LEU A 240 -9.56 -10.74 -2.21
N ASP A 241 -8.42 -10.87 -1.51
CA ASP A 241 -7.26 -11.64 -1.98
C ASP A 241 -7.61 -13.11 -2.25
N GLU A 242 -8.37 -13.75 -1.36
CA GLU A 242 -8.86 -15.12 -1.54
C GLU A 242 -9.77 -15.22 -2.77
N ALA A 243 -10.68 -14.25 -2.94
CA ALA A 243 -11.64 -14.25 -4.04
C ALA A 243 -10.97 -14.07 -5.41
N VAL A 244 -9.98 -13.17 -5.54
CA VAL A 244 -9.27 -13.00 -6.82
C VAL A 244 -8.44 -14.23 -7.21
N ARG A 245 -8.14 -15.11 -6.24
CA ARG A 245 -7.37 -16.34 -6.46
C ARG A 245 -8.23 -17.57 -6.70
N THR A 246 -9.41 -17.64 -6.09
CA THR A 246 -10.16 -18.91 -5.98
C THR A 246 -11.61 -18.83 -6.46
N ALA A 247 -12.19 -17.63 -6.62
CA ALA A 247 -13.59 -17.53 -7.01
C ALA A 247 -13.79 -18.06 -8.44
N THR A 248 -14.77 -18.94 -8.62
CA THR A 248 -15.10 -19.55 -9.91
C THR A 248 -16.55 -19.28 -10.31
N HIS A 249 -16.79 -19.19 -11.62
CA HIS A 249 -18.11 -19.38 -12.21
C HIS A 249 -18.58 -20.83 -11.96
N SER A 250 -19.87 -21.13 -12.13
CA SER A 250 -20.37 -22.50 -11.87
C SER A 250 -19.93 -23.55 -12.90
N ASN A 251 -19.19 -23.17 -13.96
CA ASN A 251 -18.46 -24.10 -14.82
C ASN A 251 -17.01 -24.34 -14.39
N GLY A 252 -16.56 -23.77 -13.27
CA GLY A 252 -15.21 -23.95 -12.73
C GLY A 252 -14.16 -22.98 -13.25
N ASN A 253 -14.49 -22.10 -14.22
CA ASN A 253 -13.57 -21.07 -14.67
C ASN A 253 -13.39 -19.98 -13.61
N LEU A 254 -12.18 -19.47 -13.44
CA LEU A 254 -11.90 -18.37 -12.52
C LEU A 254 -12.68 -17.11 -12.89
N GLN A 255 -13.22 -16.41 -11.89
CA GLN A 255 -13.89 -15.13 -12.06
C GLN A 255 -12.93 -13.96 -12.24
N TRP A 256 -11.67 -14.15 -11.86
CA TRP A 256 -10.63 -13.13 -11.92
C TRP A 256 -9.37 -13.70 -12.57
N ILE A 257 -8.71 -12.90 -13.39
CA ILE A 257 -7.42 -13.20 -14.01
C ILE A 257 -6.47 -12.02 -13.81
N GLU A 258 -5.19 -12.30 -13.61
CA GLU A 258 -4.18 -11.25 -13.44
C GLU A 258 -4.02 -10.43 -14.74
N VAL A 259 -3.95 -9.10 -14.61
CA VAL A 259 -3.65 -8.19 -15.71
C VAL A 259 -2.14 -7.96 -15.74
N THR A 260 -1.48 -8.45 -16.78
CA THR A 260 -0.01 -8.36 -16.92
C THR A 260 0.46 -7.18 -17.75
N ASP A 261 -0.39 -6.63 -18.61
CA ASP A 261 -0.08 -5.50 -19.49
C ASP A 261 -1.09 -4.38 -19.27
N TYR A 262 -0.66 -3.37 -18.51
CA TYR A 262 -1.45 -2.18 -18.22
C TYR A 262 -0.53 -0.96 -18.02
N LYS A 263 -1.12 0.22 -18.18
CA LYS A 263 -0.51 1.50 -17.78
C LYS A 263 -1.44 2.19 -16.81
N GLU A 264 -0.88 2.94 -15.88
CA GLU A 264 -1.67 3.82 -15.02
C GLU A 264 -1.39 5.28 -15.42
N SER A 265 -2.11 6.26 -14.91
CA SER A 265 -1.76 7.68 -15.00
C SER A 265 -2.52 8.48 -13.93
N LYS A 266 -1.93 9.56 -13.44
CA LYS A 266 -2.60 10.48 -12.48
C LYS A 266 -3.67 11.36 -13.11
#